data_AF-A0A1G3XXA7-F1
#
_entry.id   AF-A0A1G3XXA7-F1
#
_cell.length_a   1.000
_cell.length_b   1.000
_cell.length_c   1.000
_cell.angle_alpha   90.00
_cell.angle_beta   90.00
_cell.angle_gamma   90.00
#
_symmetry.space_group_name_H-M   'P 1'
#
loop_
_entity.id
_entity.type
_entity.pdbx_description
1 polymer ?
#
loop_
_entity_poly.entity_id
_entity_poly.type
_entity_poly.pdbx_seq_one_letter_code
_entity_poly.pdbx_strand_id
1 'polypeptide(L)'
;MLKYFEAIEELPEEFKRPLVKILELFREDIADSIKRSDFERFEKETRENFNRVWKSIEELAEAQKRTEFEITKLTKGLHETRGEIGGLSKSMSYAFENEAFRKLPDFLKEKYGIELKERLIREEIGGKEINIFGRAGKNGTEVLVVGESKLRLDERKDKKVKDVFDELEEKVKAVKGEYGEAEAIKILITHYATKGFLKKAKEKGVIVVQSFEW
;
A
#
# COMPACT_ATOMS: atom_id res chain seq x y z
N MET A 1 54.85 -54.67 16.33
CA MET A 1 55.57 -55.64 15.49
C MET A 1 56.36 -56.65 16.33
N LEU A 2 57.23 -56.24 17.27
CA LEU A 2 58.05 -57.19 18.05
C LEU A 2 57.25 -58.29 18.79
N LYS A 3 56.15 -57.94 19.47
CA LYS A 3 55.42 -58.89 20.34
C LYS A 3 54.77 -60.08 19.64
N TYR A 4 54.41 -59.96 18.36
CA TYR A 4 53.77 -61.07 17.63
C TYR A 4 54.80 -61.99 16.98
N PHE A 5 55.98 -61.49 16.60
CA PHE A 5 57.06 -62.32 16.07
C PHE A 5 57.62 -63.25 17.14
N GLU A 6 57.82 -62.75 18.36
CA GLU A 6 58.22 -63.57 19.52
C GLU A 6 57.22 -64.71 19.77
N ALA A 7 55.91 -64.43 19.73
CA ALA A 7 54.87 -65.44 19.91
C ALA A 7 54.77 -66.46 18.75
N ILE A 8 55.16 -66.08 17.52
CA ILE A 8 55.20 -67.00 16.37
C ILE A 8 56.43 -67.91 16.43
N GLU A 9 57.55 -67.41 16.95
CA GLU A 9 58.79 -68.19 17.09
C GLU A 9 58.66 -69.35 18.07
N GLU A 10 57.83 -69.19 19.11
CA GLU A 10 57.52 -70.23 20.11
C GLU A 10 56.62 -71.36 19.60
N LEU A 11 56.04 -71.22 18.40
CA LEU A 11 55.16 -72.24 17.82
C LEU A 11 55.95 -73.36 17.12
N PRO A 12 55.38 -74.59 17.01
CA PRO A 12 55.97 -75.63 16.19
C PRO A 12 56.04 -75.20 14.71
N GLU A 13 57.08 -75.65 14.00
CA GLU A 13 57.40 -75.13 12.65
C GLU A 13 56.29 -75.32 11.60
N GLU A 14 55.49 -76.37 11.76
CA GLU A 14 54.37 -76.68 10.87
C GLU A 14 53.27 -75.61 10.91
N PHE A 15 53.15 -74.86 12.02
CA PHE A 15 52.12 -73.85 12.24
C PHE A 15 52.58 -72.41 11.98
N LYS A 16 53.90 -72.15 11.93
CA LYS A 16 54.42 -70.79 11.74
C LYS A 16 53.98 -70.18 10.41
N ARG A 17 54.13 -70.91 9.30
CA ARG A 17 53.78 -70.40 7.96
C ARG A 17 52.28 -70.14 7.79
N PRO A 18 51.36 -71.06 8.14
CA PRO A 18 49.92 -70.77 8.11
C PRO A 18 49.53 -69.56 8.96
N LEU A 19 50.10 -69.44 10.16
CA LEU A 19 49.77 -68.33 11.06
C LEU A 19 50.26 -66.97 10.53
N VAL A 20 51.47 -66.91 9.98
CA VAL A 20 51.97 -65.68 9.33
C VAL A 20 51.05 -65.25 8.19
N LYS A 21 50.60 -66.18 7.34
CA LYS A 21 49.68 -65.88 6.24
C LYS A 21 48.31 -65.36 6.74
N ILE A 22 47.79 -65.93 7.83
CA ILE A 22 46.56 -65.45 8.47
C ILE A 22 46.76 -64.04 9.03
N LEU A 23 47.90 -63.77 9.68
CA LEU A 23 48.22 -62.45 10.22
C LEU A 23 48.43 -61.40 9.13
N GLU A 24 48.97 -61.79 7.96
CA GLU A 24 49.08 -60.91 6.81
C GLU A 24 47.70 -60.52 6.25
N LEU A 25 46.82 -61.50 6.05
CA LEU A 25 45.43 -61.24 5.64
C LEU A 25 44.69 -60.35 6.65
N PHE A 26 44.86 -60.63 7.94
CA PHE A 26 44.24 -59.83 9.02
C PHE A 26 44.82 -58.41 9.08
N ARG A 27 46.11 -58.24 8.75
CA ARG A 27 46.75 -56.92 8.65
C ARG A 27 46.22 -56.14 7.47
N GLU A 28 45.99 -56.77 6.32
CA GLU A 28 45.38 -56.14 5.14
C GLU A 28 43.94 -55.70 5.46
N ASP A 29 43.11 -56.55 6.06
CA ASP A 29 41.74 -56.21 6.47
C ASP A 29 41.68 -55.07 7.51
N ILE A 30 42.61 -55.03 8.47
CA ILE A 30 42.70 -53.93 9.45
C ILE A 30 43.27 -52.65 8.80
N ALA A 31 44.15 -52.76 7.81
CA ALA A 31 44.71 -51.60 7.12
C ALA A 31 43.63 -50.80 6.36
N ASP A 32 42.63 -51.50 5.82
CA ASP A 32 41.47 -50.91 5.15
C ASP A 32 40.34 -50.47 6.12
N SER A 33 40.51 -50.71 7.43
CA SER A 33 39.53 -50.31 8.45
C SER A 33 39.74 -48.86 8.94
N ILE A 34 38.64 -48.18 9.27
CA ILE A 34 38.67 -46.82 9.81
C ILE A 34 39.36 -46.83 11.18
N LYS A 35 40.44 -46.05 11.33
CA LYS A 35 41.19 -45.96 12.57
C LYS A 35 40.52 -44.99 13.52
N ARG A 36 40.77 -45.17 14.82
CA ARG A 36 40.34 -44.21 15.85
C ARG A 36 40.81 -42.78 15.57
N SER A 37 42.00 -42.61 15.00
CA SER A 37 42.53 -41.31 14.57
C SER A 37 41.69 -40.63 13.49
N ASP A 38 41.05 -41.40 12.60
CA ASP A 38 40.19 -40.88 11.54
C ASP A 38 38.87 -40.37 12.14
N PHE A 39 38.33 -41.08 13.14
CA PHE A 39 37.18 -40.61 13.91
C PHE A 39 37.48 -39.35 14.72
N GLU A 40 38.62 -39.27 15.40
CA GLU A 40 39.03 -38.09 16.18
C GLU A 40 39.22 -36.87 15.26
N ARG A 41 39.81 -37.07 14.07
CA ARG A 41 39.92 -36.04 13.04
C ARG A 41 38.55 -35.59 12.54
N PHE A 42 37.68 -36.54 12.20
CA PHE A 42 36.32 -36.26 11.75
C PHE A 42 35.49 -35.49 12.80
N GLU A 43 35.56 -35.92 14.07
CA GLU A 43 34.88 -35.24 15.18
C GLU A 43 35.37 -33.80 15.32
N LYS A 44 36.69 -33.58 15.23
CA LYS A 44 37.28 -32.24 15.31
C LYS A 44 36.84 -31.36 14.13
N GLU A 45 36.97 -31.84 12.90
CA GLU A 45 36.56 -31.09 11.70
C GLU A 45 35.05 -30.79 11.73
N THR A 46 34.25 -31.74 12.18
CA THR A 46 32.79 -31.58 12.34
C THR A 46 32.45 -30.54 13.39
N ARG A 47 33.09 -30.56 14.57
CA ARG A 47 32.89 -29.57 15.64
C ARG A 47 33.30 -28.17 15.18
N GLU A 48 34.43 -28.04 14.50
CA GLU A 48 34.88 -26.76 13.94
C GLU A 48 33.88 -26.21 12.91
N ASN A 49 33.36 -27.07 12.03
CA ASN A 49 32.33 -26.70 11.06
C ASN A 49 31.03 -26.28 11.75
N PHE A 50 30.55 -27.04 12.74
CA PHE A 50 29.36 -26.67 13.52
C PHE A 50 29.54 -25.31 14.22
N ASN A 51 30.71 -25.05 14.82
CA ASN A 51 30.98 -23.76 15.45
C ASN A 51 30.95 -22.60 14.45
N ARG A 52 31.49 -22.80 13.23
CA ARG A 52 31.41 -21.80 12.15
C ARG A 52 29.97 -21.55 11.73
N VAL A 53 29.19 -22.61 11.54
CA VAL A 53 27.77 -22.52 11.17
C VAL A 53 26.98 -21.79 12.26
N TRP A 54 27.20 -22.12 13.54
CA TRP A 54 26.50 -21.44 14.63
C TRP A 54 26.82 -19.96 14.70
N LYS A 55 28.10 -19.61 14.56
CA LYS A 55 28.50 -18.21 14.51
C LYS A 55 27.83 -17.47 13.35
N SER A 56 27.79 -18.06 12.15
CA SER A 56 27.10 -17.46 11.01
C SER A 56 25.60 -17.29 11.26
N ILE A 57 24.95 -18.25 11.93
CA ILE A 57 23.53 -18.17 12.28
C ILE A 57 23.28 -17.04 13.29
N GLU A 58 24.15 -16.88 14.30
CA GLU A 58 24.07 -15.78 15.26
C GLU A 58 24.23 -14.41 14.58
N GLU A 59 25.22 -14.28 13.70
CA GLU A 59 25.45 -13.05 12.92
C GLU A 59 24.25 -12.72 12.01
N LEU A 60 23.66 -13.73 11.36
CA LEU A 60 22.45 -13.56 10.55
C LEU A 60 21.24 -13.18 11.39
N ALA A 61 21.04 -13.79 12.56
CA ALA A 61 19.94 -13.47 13.46
C ALA A 61 20.04 -12.03 13.99
N GLU A 62 21.24 -11.57 14.31
CA GLU A 62 21.52 -10.19 14.71
C GLU A 62 21.25 -9.20 13.55
N ALA A 63 21.70 -9.52 12.34
CA ALA A 63 21.44 -8.72 11.14
C ALA A 63 19.94 -8.64 10.82
N GLN A 64 19.20 -9.74 10.99
CA GLN A 64 17.76 -9.78 10.81
C GLN A 64 17.05 -8.88 11.84
N LYS A 65 17.39 -8.97 13.13
CA LYS A 65 16.81 -8.10 14.17
C LYS A 65 17.02 -6.62 13.87
N ARG A 66 18.23 -6.24 13.40
CA ARG A 66 18.52 -4.86 12.99
C ARG A 66 17.66 -4.44 11.80
N THR A 67 17.50 -5.32 10.82
CA THR A 67 16.67 -5.07 9.64
C THR A 67 15.19 -4.88 10.01
N GLU A 68 14.64 -5.75 10.87
CA GLU A 68 13.25 -5.64 11.36
C GLU A 68 13.00 -4.32 12.10
N PHE A 69 13.97 -3.89 12.91
CA PHE A 69 13.91 -2.62 13.62
C PHE A 69 13.88 -1.41 12.67
N GLU A 70 14.76 -1.39 11.66
CA GLU A 70 14.76 -0.30 10.66
C GLU A 70 13.50 -0.31 9.77
N ILE A 71 12.96 -1.49 9.43
CA ILE A 71 11.67 -1.61 8.72
C ILE A 71 10.53 -1.01 9.56
N THR A 72 10.54 -1.22 10.87
CA THR A 72 9.53 -0.65 11.78
C THR A 72 9.60 0.87 11.79
N LYS A 73 10.81 1.46 11.87
CA LYS A 73 11.01 2.90 11.76
C LYS A 73 10.53 3.45 10.41
N LEU A 74 10.88 2.80 9.31
CA LEU A 74 10.47 3.19 7.97
C LEU A 74 8.94 3.16 7.83
N THR A 75 8.30 2.11 8.36
CA THR A 75 6.84 1.96 8.31
C THR A 75 6.15 3.08 9.09
N LYS A 76 6.68 3.45 10.26
CA LYS A 76 6.17 4.57 11.05
C LYS A 76 6.31 5.90 10.29
N GLY A 77 7.49 6.19 9.75
CA GLY A 77 7.70 7.41 8.96
C GLY A 77 6.77 7.48 7.74
N LEU A 78 6.55 6.36 7.04
CA LEU A 78 5.62 6.30 5.92
C LEU A 78 4.16 6.55 6.35
N HIS A 79 3.77 6.11 7.54
CA HIS A 79 2.43 6.39 8.08
C HIS A 79 2.25 7.88 8.39
N GLU A 80 3.24 8.52 9.02
CA GLU A 80 3.26 9.96 9.30
C GLU A 80 3.19 10.78 8.00
N THR A 81 4.03 10.47 7.01
CA THR A 81 4.01 11.13 5.69
C THR A 81 2.66 10.98 4.99
N ARG A 82 2.03 9.79 5.04
CA ARG A 82 0.68 9.60 4.48
C ARG A 82 -0.36 10.47 5.19
N GLY A 83 -0.25 10.63 6.50
CA GLY A 83 -1.09 11.53 7.28
C GLY A 83 -0.94 12.99 6.85
N GLU A 84 0.29 13.48 6.73
CA GLU A 84 0.59 14.85 6.29
C GLU A 84 0.08 15.13 4.87
N ILE A 85 0.33 14.21 3.92
CA ILE A 85 -0.17 14.32 2.54
C ILE A 85 -1.71 14.32 2.53
N GLY A 86 -2.34 13.51 3.37
CA GLY A 86 -3.80 13.52 3.55
C GLY A 86 -4.31 14.86 4.08
N GLY A 87 -3.59 15.46 5.04
CA GLY A 87 -3.88 16.81 5.55
C GLY A 87 -3.76 17.88 4.46
N LEU A 88 -2.66 17.87 3.69
CA LEU A 88 -2.44 18.80 2.58
C LEU A 88 -3.54 18.67 1.51
N SER A 89 -3.93 17.45 1.17
CA SER A 89 -5.00 17.19 0.22
C SER A 89 -6.33 17.81 0.67
N LYS A 90 -6.67 17.70 1.97
CA LYS A 90 -7.86 18.35 2.55
C LYS A 90 -7.76 19.87 2.49
N SER A 91 -6.61 20.43 2.86
CA SER A 91 -6.38 21.88 2.80
C SER A 91 -6.53 22.42 1.37
N MET A 92 -6.06 21.68 0.36
CA MET A 92 -6.26 22.04 -1.05
C MET A 92 -7.74 21.99 -1.44
N SER A 93 -8.51 20.98 -1.01
CA SER A 93 -9.95 20.92 -1.26
C SER A 93 -10.69 22.09 -0.63
N TYR A 94 -10.38 22.45 0.62
CA TYR A 94 -10.98 23.62 1.27
C TYR A 94 -10.59 24.93 0.58
N ALA A 95 -9.34 25.07 0.15
CA ALA A 95 -8.90 26.25 -0.60
C ALA A 95 -9.66 26.38 -1.92
N PHE A 96 -9.87 25.27 -2.62
CA PHE A 96 -10.60 25.19 -3.88
C PHE A 96 -12.07 25.58 -3.71
N GLU A 97 -12.74 25.07 -2.68
CA GLU A 97 -14.11 25.44 -2.36
C GLU A 97 -14.24 26.92 -1.96
N ASN A 98 -13.28 27.44 -1.19
CA ASN A 98 -13.24 28.85 -0.84
C ASN A 98 -13.07 29.75 -2.07
N GLU A 99 -12.32 29.30 -3.07
CA GLU A 99 -12.23 29.99 -4.36
C GLU A 99 -13.57 29.98 -5.09
N ALA A 100 -14.23 28.80 -5.15
CA ALA A 100 -15.56 28.68 -5.72
C ALA A 100 -16.57 29.63 -5.08
N PHE A 101 -16.62 29.73 -3.75
CA PHE A 101 -17.52 30.67 -3.07
C PHE A 101 -17.32 32.12 -3.49
N ARG A 102 -16.09 32.51 -3.84
CA ARG A 102 -15.77 33.88 -4.28
C ARG A 102 -16.10 34.12 -5.74
N LYS A 103 -15.91 33.12 -6.60
CA LYS A 103 -15.91 33.28 -8.06
C LYS A 103 -17.19 32.82 -8.74
N LEU A 104 -17.85 31.82 -8.17
CA LEU A 104 -19.07 31.26 -8.73
C LEU A 104 -20.24 32.26 -8.83
N PRO A 105 -20.46 33.20 -7.89
CA PRO A 105 -21.57 34.17 -7.98
C PRO A 105 -21.52 34.99 -9.27
N ASP A 106 -20.38 35.61 -9.57
CA ASP A 106 -20.20 36.44 -10.77
C ASP A 106 -20.28 35.59 -12.04
N PHE A 107 -19.63 34.43 -12.04
CA PHE A 107 -19.66 33.50 -13.16
C PHE A 107 -21.08 33.04 -13.51
N LEU A 108 -21.89 32.67 -12.51
CA LEU A 108 -23.28 32.25 -12.69
C LEU A 108 -24.16 33.38 -13.21
N LYS A 109 -23.95 34.60 -12.75
CA LYS A 109 -24.67 35.79 -13.21
C LYS A 109 -24.34 36.08 -14.68
N GLU A 110 -23.07 36.14 -15.03
CA GLU A 110 -22.61 36.52 -16.38
C GLU A 110 -22.93 35.45 -17.44
N LYS A 111 -22.71 34.17 -17.13
CA LYS A 111 -22.83 33.08 -18.11
C LYS A 111 -24.22 32.46 -18.17
N TYR A 112 -24.96 32.47 -17.06
CA TYR A 112 -26.22 31.74 -16.93
C TYR A 112 -27.40 32.62 -16.50
N GLY A 113 -27.19 33.90 -16.21
CA GLY A 113 -28.25 34.79 -15.73
C GLY A 113 -28.83 34.35 -14.37
N ILE A 114 -28.03 33.64 -13.57
CA ILE A 114 -28.42 33.17 -12.24
C ILE A 114 -27.83 34.13 -11.22
N GLU A 115 -28.69 34.86 -10.52
CA GLU A 115 -28.27 35.84 -9.52
C GLU A 115 -28.48 35.26 -8.12
N LEU A 116 -27.40 35.09 -7.37
CA LEU A 116 -27.48 34.62 -5.99
C LEU A 116 -28.16 35.68 -5.11
N LYS A 117 -29.14 35.27 -4.32
CA LYS A 117 -29.82 36.15 -3.35
C LYS A 117 -29.07 36.21 -2.02
N GLU A 118 -28.26 35.20 -1.74
CA GLU A 118 -27.47 35.06 -0.53
C GLU A 118 -26.09 34.47 -0.85
N ARG A 119 -25.17 34.54 0.12
CA ARG A 119 -23.85 33.93 -0.02
C ARG A 119 -23.98 32.40 -0.11
N LEU A 120 -23.12 31.78 -0.91
CA LEU A 120 -22.99 30.33 -0.93
C LEU A 120 -22.43 29.83 0.39
N ILE A 121 -22.94 28.70 0.88
CA ILE A 121 -22.53 28.11 2.16
C ILE A 121 -22.29 26.60 2.09
N ARG A 122 -21.37 26.20 2.97
CA ARG A 122 -21.19 24.89 3.62
C ARG A 122 -22.42 24.45 4.42
N GLU A 123 -23.25 23.48 4.01
CA GLU A 123 -24.34 23.01 4.90
C GLU A 123 -24.58 21.50 4.87
N GLU A 124 -25.03 20.95 6.00
CA GLU A 124 -25.52 19.58 6.13
C GLU A 124 -27.04 19.57 6.03
N ILE A 125 -27.58 18.94 4.98
CA ILE A 125 -29.01 18.93 4.67
C ILE A 125 -29.44 17.48 4.46
N GLY A 126 -30.46 17.01 5.19
CA GLY A 126 -30.90 15.61 5.15
C GLY A 126 -29.78 14.58 5.42
N GLY A 127 -28.82 14.89 6.29
CA GLY A 127 -27.68 14.04 6.62
C GLY A 127 -26.62 13.93 5.50
N LYS A 128 -26.65 14.85 4.53
CA LYS A 128 -25.68 14.95 3.44
C LYS A 128 -24.98 16.31 3.50
N GLU A 129 -23.66 16.29 3.43
CA GLU A 129 -22.88 17.51 3.31
C GLU A 129 -22.90 18.03 1.87
N ILE A 130 -23.34 19.27 1.71
CA ILE A 130 -23.44 19.96 0.43
C ILE A 130 -22.40 21.06 0.42
N ASN A 131 -21.41 20.96 -0.48
CA ASN A 131 -20.32 21.93 -0.53
C ASN A 131 -20.79 23.31 -0.95
N ILE A 132 -21.77 23.39 -1.85
CA ILE A 132 -22.22 24.65 -2.42
C ILE A 132 -23.73 24.69 -2.36
N PHE A 133 -24.26 25.43 -1.38
CA PHE A 133 -25.68 25.66 -1.23
C PHE A 133 -26.02 27.15 -1.19
N GLY A 134 -27.16 27.53 -1.76
CA GLY A 134 -27.71 28.87 -1.62
C GLY A 134 -28.93 29.12 -2.51
N ARG A 135 -29.71 30.16 -2.21
CA ARG A 135 -30.85 30.61 -3.03
C ARG A 135 -30.42 31.56 -4.13
N ALA A 136 -31.04 31.41 -5.29
CA ALA A 136 -30.81 32.26 -6.44
C ALA A 136 -32.12 32.66 -7.14
N GLY A 137 -32.05 33.69 -7.97
CA GLY A 137 -33.08 34.05 -8.93
C GLY A 137 -32.63 33.65 -10.34
N LYS A 138 -33.54 33.09 -11.12
CA LYS A 138 -33.34 32.81 -12.55
C LYS A 138 -34.63 33.11 -13.30
N ASN A 139 -34.56 34.00 -14.29
CA ASN A 139 -35.72 34.42 -15.10
C ASN A 139 -36.95 34.86 -14.26
N GLY A 140 -36.73 35.49 -13.11
CA GLY A 140 -37.79 35.94 -12.20
C GLY A 140 -38.33 34.87 -11.24
N THR A 141 -37.88 33.62 -11.34
CA THR A 141 -38.24 32.52 -10.43
C THR A 141 -37.14 32.29 -9.39
N GLU A 142 -37.54 31.96 -8.15
CA GLU A 142 -36.60 31.53 -7.11
C GLU A 142 -36.20 30.07 -7.32
N VAL A 143 -34.89 29.82 -7.27
CA VAL A 143 -34.28 28.51 -7.49
C VAL A 143 -33.24 28.23 -6.40
N LEU A 144 -32.96 26.96 -6.14
CA LEU A 144 -31.91 26.53 -5.23
C LEU A 144 -30.66 26.17 -6.03
N VAL A 145 -29.50 26.58 -5.54
CA VAL A 145 -28.20 26.17 -6.08
C VAL A 145 -27.67 25.05 -5.20
N VAL A 146 -27.37 23.91 -5.81
CA VAL A 146 -26.82 22.73 -5.14
C VAL A 146 -25.61 22.26 -5.91
N GLY A 147 -24.45 22.22 -5.27
CA GLY A 147 -23.23 21.85 -5.95
C GLY A 147 -22.17 21.15 -5.10
N GLU A 148 -21.25 20.54 -5.84
CA GLU A 148 -20.14 19.73 -5.34
C GLU A 148 -18.82 20.23 -5.91
N SER A 149 -17.77 20.23 -5.10
CA SER A 149 -16.41 20.57 -5.56
C SER A 149 -15.52 19.32 -5.58
N LYS A 150 -14.88 19.04 -6.73
CA LYS A 150 -13.89 17.96 -6.87
C LYS A 150 -12.68 18.44 -7.67
N LEU A 151 -11.48 18.32 -7.08
CA LEU A 151 -10.24 18.83 -7.69
C LEU A 151 -9.99 18.31 -9.11
N ARG A 152 -10.30 17.06 -9.42
CA ARG A 152 -10.26 16.50 -10.78
C ARG A 152 -11.42 15.54 -11.01
N LEU A 153 -11.99 15.58 -12.21
CA LEU A 153 -13.03 14.66 -12.67
C LEU A 153 -12.48 13.89 -13.89
N ASP A 154 -11.97 12.69 -13.64
CA ASP A 154 -11.24 11.84 -14.60
C ASP A 154 -12.01 10.52 -14.84
N GLU A 155 -12.12 10.08 -16.10
CA GLU A 155 -12.87 8.86 -16.45
C GLU A 155 -12.09 7.55 -16.22
N ARG A 156 -10.78 7.59 -15.90
CA ARG A 156 -9.85 6.44 -15.92
C ARG A 156 -9.45 5.92 -14.53
N LYS A 157 -9.57 6.72 -13.48
CA LYS A 157 -9.30 6.37 -12.08
C LYS A 157 -10.59 6.30 -11.24
N ASP A 158 -11.65 6.98 -11.66
CA ASP A 158 -12.96 6.90 -11.02
C ASP A 158 -13.81 5.78 -11.64
N LYS A 159 -13.73 4.58 -11.06
CA LYS A 159 -14.96 3.77 -10.92
C LYS A 159 -15.86 4.58 -9.96
N LYS A 160 -16.90 5.34 -10.33
CA LYS A 160 -17.55 5.55 -11.62
C LYS A 160 -17.83 7.06 -11.81
N VAL A 161 -17.72 7.57 -13.04
CA VAL A 161 -18.37 8.84 -13.46
C VAL A 161 -19.86 8.90 -13.06
N LYS A 162 -20.53 7.74 -13.04
CA LYS A 162 -21.89 7.61 -12.50
C LYS A 162 -21.98 8.06 -11.04
N ASP A 163 -21.03 7.67 -10.18
CA ASP A 163 -21.09 7.99 -8.75
C ASP A 163 -21.09 9.50 -8.49
N VAL A 164 -20.35 10.31 -9.27
CA VAL A 164 -20.33 11.77 -9.06
C VAL A 164 -21.70 12.40 -9.35
N PHE A 165 -22.34 11.98 -10.45
CA PHE A 165 -23.66 12.48 -10.79
C PHE A 165 -24.74 11.92 -9.85
N ASP A 166 -24.61 10.66 -9.43
CA ASP A 166 -25.55 10.01 -8.52
C ASP A 166 -25.44 10.63 -7.12
N GLU A 167 -24.22 10.93 -6.64
CA GLU A 167 -23.97 11.66 -5.40
C GLU A 167 -24.59 13.06 -5.42
N LEU A 168 -24.39 13.81 -6.51
CA LEU A 168 -25.00 15.13 -6.65
C LEU A 168 -26.53 15.03 -6.66
N GLU A 169 -27.09 14.03 -7.34
CA GLU A 169 -28.54 13.82 -7.39
C GLU A 169 -29.12 13.43 -6.03
N GLU A 170 -28.40 12.62 -5.24
CA GLU A 170 -28.78 12.33 -3.84
C GLU A 170 -28.78 13.60 -2.98
N LYS A 171 -27.77 14.47 -3.13
CA LYS A 171 -27.72 15.76 -2.42
C LYS A 171 -28.89 16.66 -2.82
N VAL A 172 -29.21 16.74 -4.10
CA VAL A 172 -30.37 17.50 -4.60
C VAL A 172 -31.68 16.97 -4.02
N LYS A 173 -31.85 15.63 -3.94
CA LYS A 173 -33.02 15.03 -3.30
C LYS A 173 -33.12 15.36 -1.81
N ALA A 174 -32.00 15.34 -1.09
CA ALA A 174 -31.96 15.74 0.31
C ALA A 174 -32.41 17.21 0.48
N VAL A 175 -31.88 18.11 -0.36
CA VAL A 175 -32.30 19.52 -0.37
C VAL A 175 -33.78 19.68 -0.64
N LYS A 176 -34.31 19.00 -1.66
CA LYS A 176 -35.73 19.06 -1.99
C LYS A 176 -36.63 18.54 -0.87
N GLY A 177 -36.17 17.51 -0.15
CA GLY A 177 -36.90 16.96 0.99
C GLY A 177 -37.07 17.97 2.14
N GLU A 178 -36.10 18.87 2.34
CA GLU A 178 -36.10 19.83 3.44
C GLU A 178 -36.60 21.23 3.04
N TYR A 179 -36.26 21.68 1.82
CA TYR A 179 -36.55 23.01 1.29
C TYR A 179 -37.71 23.05 0.28
N GLY A 180 -38.34 21.90 0.02
CA GLY A 180 -39.46 21.75 -0.90
C GLY A 180 -39.05 21.52 -2.36
N GLU A 181 -40.04 21.33 -3.24
CA GLU A 181 -39.85 20.98 -4.65
C GLU A 181 -39.43 22.17 -5.56
N ALA A 182 -38.73 23.15 -4.99
CA ALA A 182 -38.15 24.25 -5.77
C ALA A 182 -37.19 23.71 -6.85
N GLU A 183 -37.07 24.45 -7.96
CA GLU A 183 -36.12 24.09 -9.02
C GLU A 183 -34.69 24.15 -8.45
N ALA A 184 -33.94 23.06 -8.61
CA ALA A 184 -32.57 22.96 -8.15
C ALA A 184 -31.60 23.00 -9.33
N ILE A 185 -30.72 24.00 -9.34
CA ILE A 185 -29.62 24.14 -10.27
C ILE A 185 -28.45 23.31 -9.75
N LYS A 186 -28.07 22.31 -10.54
CA LYS A 186 -27.00 21.38 -10.25
C LYS A 186 -25.66 21.92 -10.74
N ILE A 187 -24.70 22.07 -9.85
CA ILE A 187 -23.36 22.58 -10.17
C ILE A 187 -22.28 21.59 -9.77
N LEU A 188 -21.33 21.35 -10.66
CA LEU A 188 -20.08 20.67 -10.36
C LEU A 188 -18.92 21.61 -10.62
N ILE A 189 -18.04 21.73 -9.63
CA ILE A 189 -16.85 22.55 -9.74
C ILE A 189 -15.62 21.65 -9.78
N THR A 190 -14.75 21.87 -10.75
CA THR A 190 -13.52 21.09 -10.87
C THR A 190 -12.37 21.91 -11.43
N HIS A 191 -11.12 21.49 -11.22
CA HIS A 191 -10.02 22.12 -11.95
C HIS A 191 -10.04 21.74 -13.43
N TYR A 192 -10.45 20.50 -13.74
CA TYR A 192 -10.48 20.00 -15.12
C TYR A 192 -11.49 18.86 -15.29
N ALA A 193 -12.25 18.92 -16.37
CA ALA A 193 -13.13 17.86 -16.83
C ALA A 193 -12.81 17.47 -18.29
N THR A 194 -12.90 16.17 -18.61
CA THR A 194 -12.75 15.71 -19.99
C THR A 194 -13.95 16.09 -20.86
N LYS A 195 -13.76 16.16 -22.19
CA LYS A 195 -14.86 16.41 -23.14
C LYS A 195 -16.01 15.42 -23.00
N GLY A 196 -15.70 14.15 -22.75
CA GLY A 196 -16.70 13.10 -22.52
C GLY A 196 -17.53 13.35 -21.27
N PHE A 197 -16.89 13.78 -20.17
CA PHE A 197 -17.56 14.16 -18.94
C PHE A 197 -18.47 15.38 -19.14
N LEU A 198 -17.97 16.44 -19.78
CA LEU A 198 -18.75 17.66 -20.06
C LEU A 198 -20.02 17.36 -20.88
N LYS A 199 -19.92 16.47 -21.88
CA LYS A 199 -21.08 16.04 -22.67
C LYS A 199 -22.14 15.34 -21.81
N LYS A 200 -21.72 14.39 -20.96
CA LYS A 200 -22.62 13.67 -20.03
C LYS A 200 -23.26 14.60 -19.00
N ALA A 201 -22.49 15.56 -18.48
CA ALA A 201 -23.01 16.54 -17.53
C ALA A 201 -24.09 17.41 -18.17
N LYS A 202 -23.87 17.87 -19.41
CA LYS A 202 -24.85 18.62 -20.19
C LYS A 202 -26.14 17.81 -20.42
N GLU A 203 -26.03 16.54 -20.78
CA GLU A 203 -27.19 15.63 -20.94
C GLU A 203 -27.99 15.46 -19.63
N LYS A 204 -27.33 15.57 -18.48
CA LYS A 204 -27.96 15.47 -17.14
C LYS A 204 -28.42 16.82 -16.56
N GLY A 205 -28.28 17.91 -17.32
CA GLY A 205 -28.63 19.26 -16.86
C GLY A 205 -27.74 19.76 -15.71
N VAL A 206 -26.48 19.32 -15.67
CA VAL A 206 -25.49 19.74 -14.66
C VAL A 206 -24.56 20.77 -15.27
N ILE A 207 -24.44 21.92 -14.61
CA ILE A 207 -23.47 22.96 -14.96
C ILE A 207 -22.12 22.51 -14.42
N VAL A 208 -21.14 22.32 -15.29
CA VAL A 208 -19.75 22.05 -14.88
C VAL A 208 -18.98 23.35 -15.05
N VAL A 209 -18.33 23.78 -13.98
CA VAL A 209 -17.48 24.96 -13.96
C VAL A 209 -16.05 24.53 -13.74
N GLN A 210 -15.17 24.77 -14.72
CA GLN A 210 -13.75 24.53 -14.54
C GLN A 210 -13.08 25.77 -13.98
N SER A 211 -12.14 25.58 -13.06
CA SER A 211 -11.61 26.68 -12.24
C SER A 211 -10.80 27.74 -12.98
N PHE A 212 -10.47 27.48 -14.24
CA PHE A 212 -9.80 28.43 -15.11
C PHE A 212 -10.77 29.20 -16.01
N GLU A 213 -12.09 28.97 -15.90
CA GLU A 213 -13.14 29.61 -16.72
C GLU A 213 -13.77 30.84 -16.05
N TRP A 214 -13.52 31.05 -14.76
CA TRP A 214 -14.00 32.20 -13.98
C TRP A 214 -12.93 33.27 -13.72
#